data_AF-C1DPT2-F1
#
_entry.id   AF-C1DPT2-F1
#
_cell.length_a   1.000
_cell.length_b   1.000
_cell.length_c   1.000
_cell.angle_alpha   90.00
_cell.angle_beta   90.00
_cell.angle_gamma   90.00
#
_symmetry.space_group_name_H-M   'P 1'
#
loop_
_entity.id
_entity.type
_entity.pdbx_description
1 polymer ?
#
loop_
_entity_poly.entity_id
_entity_poly.type
_entity_poly.pdbx_seq_one_letter_code
_entity_poly.pdbx_strand_id
1 'polypeptide(L)'
;MRKYLRGEGTSPRYLARALRPCRLDPFKRYLQAWIEAARPQWIPATVLLREIQEQGHAGSISQLKAYLASFRQPRQDSVVRFETPPGKQMQVDFTTIRRGYQPLKAFVVMPGYSRATFVRFIRVRRRRGLAGRPARSFRLLRRCARGSAVR
;
A
#
# COMPACT_ATOMS: atom_id res chain seq x y z
N MET A 1 -40.55 25.47 5.25
CA MET A 1 -39.20 25.74 5.81
C MET A 1 -39.19 26.60 7.10
N ARG A 2 -40.33 27.09 7.62
CA ARG A 2 -40.37 27.99 8.80
C ARG A 2 -40.30 27.32 10.18
N LYS A 3 -40.46 25.99 10.27
CA LYS A 3 -40.51 25.24 11.54
C LYS A 3 -39.13 25.02 12.20
N TYR A 4 -38.04 25.05 11.42
CA TYR A 4 -36.70 24.71 11.90
C TYR A 4 -35.82 25.90 12.29
N LEU A 5 -36.27 27.14 12.04
CA LEU A 5 -35.50 28.37 12.28
C LEU A 5 -35.88 29.08 13.60
N ARG A 6 -36.96 28.65 14.27
CA ARG A 6 -37.60 29.38 15.38
C ARG A 6 -37.25 28.90 16.79
N GLY A 7 -36.14 28.17 16.96
CA GLY A 7 -35.64 27.84 18.30
C GLY A 7 -36.45 26.79 19.08
N GLU A 8 -37.55 26.26 18.53
CA GLU A 8 -38.18 25.02 19.00
C GLU A 8 -37.41 23.82 18.43
N GLY A 9 -36.13 23.74 18.79
CA GLY A 9 -35.18 22.73 18.34
C GLY A 9 -35.45 21.37 18.97
N THR A 10 -36.61 20.76 18.71
CA THR A 10 -36.74 19.31 18.88
C THR A 10 -36.03 18.66 17.71
N SER A 11 -34.71 18.52 17.79
CA SER A 11 -33.98 17.62 16.91
C SER A 11 -34.71 16.28 16.93
N PRO A 12 -35.08 15.68 15.78
CA PRO A 12 -35.72 14.39 15.78
C PRO A 12 -34.75 13.40 16.44
N ARG A 13 -35.00 13.06 17.70
CA ARG A 13 -34.29 12.00 18.41
C ARG A 13 -34.68 10.72 17.69
N TYR A 14 -33.75 10.23 16.87
CA TYR A 14 -33.87 8.91 16.29
C TYR A 14 -33.88 7.92 17.45
N LEU A 15 -35.08 7.49 17.85
CA LEU A 15 -35.23 6.43 18.83
C LEU A 15 -34.58 5.17 18.24
N ALA A 16 -33.81 4.46 19.07
CA ALA A 16 -33.17 3.22 18.66
C ALA A 16 -34.23 2.28 18.08
N ARG A 17 -34.14 2.03 16.78
CA ARG A 17 -35.11 1.17 16.09
C ARG A 17 -35.00 -0.22 16.68
N ALA A 18 -36.13 -0.80 17.09
CA ALA A 18 -36.17 -2.19 17.52
C ALA A 18 -35.46 -3.07 16.48
N LEU A 19 -34.51 -3.89 16.94
CA LEU A 19 -33.71 -4.76 16.09
C LEU A 19 -34.67 -5.70 15.36
N ARG A 20 -34.85 -5.46 14.06
CA ARG A 20 -35.68 -6.32 13.23
C ARG A 20 -35.02 -7.71 13.18
N PRO A 21 -35.79 -8.79 13.36
CA PRO A 21 -35.25 -10.13 13.18
C PRO A 21 -34.66 -10.23 11.78
N CYS A 22 -33.37 -10.48 11.72
CA CYS A 22 -32.62 -10.64 10.50
C CYS A 22 -32.60 -12.12 10.14
N ARG A 23 -32.65 -12.45 8.85
CA ARG A 23 -32.58 -13.83 8.34
C ARG A 23 -31.32 -14.59 8.80
N LEU A 24 -30.32 -13.87 9.30
CA LEU A 24 -29.08 -14.41 9.84
C LEU A 24 -29.21 -14.84 11.31
N ASP A 25 -30.21 -14.37 12.05
CA ASP A 25 -30.35 -14.62 13.50
C ASP A 25 -30.30 -16.10 13.90
N PRO A 26 -30.96 -17.03 13.19
CA PRO A 26 -30.89 -18.46 13.51
C PRO A 26 -29.47 -19.04 13.41
N PHE A 27 -28.64 -18.49 12.51
CA PHE A 27 -27.31 -19.01 12.20
C PHE A 27 -26.19 -18.35 13.01
N LYS A 28 -26.49 -17.29 13.80
CA LYS A 28 -25.48 -16.54 14.56
C LYS A 28 -24.69 -17.40 15.55
N ARG A 29 -25.35 -18.31 16.27
CA ARG A 29 -24.67 -19.19 17.24
C ARG A 29 -23.66 -20.12 16.56
N TYR A 30 -24.04 -20.68 15.41
CA TYR A 30 -23.17 -21.53 14.62
C TYR A 30 -21.95 -20.76 14.09
N LEU A 31 -22.18 -19.57 13.53
CA LEU A 31 -21.11 -18.69 13.03
C LEU A 31 -20.14 -18.28 14.15
N GLN A 32 -20.64 -17.97 15.35
CA GLN A 32 -19.78 -17.62 16.49
C GLN A 32 -18.88 -18.78 16.93
N ALA A 33 -19.41 -20.00 16.99
CA ALA A 33 -18.60 -21.18 17.32
C ALA A 33 -17.48 -21.39 16.30
N TRP A 34 -17.76 -21.20 15.01
CA TRP A 34 -16.76 -21.26 13.94
C TRP A 34 -15.71 -20.16 14.03
N ILE A 35 -16.13 -18.92 14.30
CA ILE A 35 -15.20 -17.78 14.46
C ILE A 35 -14.25 -18.03 15.63
N GLU A 36 -14.75 -18.56 16.75
CA GLU A 36 -13.92 -18.85 17.93
C GLU A 36 -12.94 -20.00 17.64
N ALA A 37 -13.43 -21.09 17.04
CA ALA A 37 -12.59 -22.25 16.69
C ALA A 37 -11.51 -21.90 15.66
N ALA A 38 -11.75 -20.90 14.81
CA ALA A 38 -10.79 -20.46 13.81
C ALA A 38 -9.69 -19.56 14.35
N ARG A 39 -9.80 -19.02 15.56
CA ARG A 39 -8.76 -18.10 16.07
C ARG A 39 -7.40 -18.81 16.15
N PRO A 40 -6.31 -18.17 15.70
CA PRO A 40 -6.17 -16.74 15.33
C PRO A 40 -6.41 -16.43 13.83
N GLN A 41 -6.69 -17.44 13.00
CA GLN A 41 -6.88 -17.28 11.56
C GLN A 41 -8.30 -16.84 11.21
N TRP A 42 -8.43 -16.05 10.14
CA TRP A 42 -9.72 -15.50 9.72
C TRP A 42 -10.34 -16.30 8.59
N ILE A 43 -11.57 -16.80 8.79
CA ILE A 43 -12.31 -17.53 7.76
C ILE A 43 -12.98 -16.54 6.79
N PRO A 44 -12.79 -16.69 5.46
CA PRO A 44 -13.49 -15.87 4.47
C PRO A 44 -15.01 -16.00 4.58
N ALA A 45 -15.72 -14.86 4.46
CA ALA A 45 -17.18 -14.82 4.51
C ALA A 45 -17.85 -15.69 3.41
N THR A 46 -17.16 -15.93 2.30
CA THR A 46 -17.64 -16.81 1.22
C THR A 46 -17.75 -18.28 1.66
N VAL A 47 -16.80 -18.76 2.47
CA VAL A 47 -16.81 -20.13 3.01
C VAL A 47 -17.97 -20.27 4.00
N LEU A 48 -18.08 -19.33 4.93
CA LEU A 48 -19.18 -19.31 5.91
C LEU A 48 -20.55 -19.18 5.25
N LEU A 49 -20.65 -18.42 4.15
CA LEU A 49 -21.90 -18.28 3.41
C LEU A 49 -22.33 -19.61 2.79
N ARG A 50 -21.40 -20.35 2.18
CA ARG A 50 -21.69 -21.66 1.58
C ARG A 50 -22.21 -22.63 2.64
N GLU A 51 -21.54 -22.68 3.79
CA GLU A 51 -21.91 -23.54 4.90
C GLU A 51 -23.34 -23.25 5.41
N ILE A 52 -23.68 -21.98 5.65
CA ILE A 52 -25.03 -21.63 6.11
C ILE A 52 -26.09 -21.78 5.00
N GLN A 53 -25.71 -21.64 3.72
CA GLN A 53 -26.60 -21.89 2.59
C GLN A 53 -26.98 -23.37 2.49
N GLU A 54 -26.02 -24.27 2.72
CA GLU A 54 -26.27 -25.72 2.81
C GLU A 54 -27.20 -26.05 3.99
N GLN A 55 -27.19 -25.25 5.06
CA GLN A 55 -28.13 -25.34 6.19
C GLN A 55 -29.47 -24.60 5.98
N GLY A 56 -29.73 -24.06 4.77
CA GLY A 56 -31.00 -23.43 4.41
C GLY A 56 -31.05 -21.90 4.53
N HIS A 57 -29.92 -21.21 4.62
CA HIS A 57 -29.89 -19.75 4.64
C HIS A 57 -30.14 -19.13 3.26
N ALA A 58 -31.26 -18.40 3.11
CA ALA A 58 -31.62 -17.68 1.88
C ALA A 58 -31.18 -16.20 1.84
N GLY A 59 -30.24 -15.79 2.69
CA GLY A 59 -29.73 -14.41 2.74
C GLY A 59 -28.54 -14.15 1.82
N SER A 60 -28.17 -12.87 1.70
CA SER A 60 -27.04 -12.44 0.86
C SER A 60 -25.74 -12.28 1.64
N ILE A 61 -24.61 -12.38 0.95
CA ILE A 61 -23.27 -12.21 1.53
C ILE A 61 -23.08 -10.86 2.24
N SER A 62 -23.81 -9.82 1.83
CA SER A 62 -23.71 -8.49 2.41
C SER A 62 -24.13 -8.45 3.87
N GLN A 63 -25.20 -9.16 4.24
CA GLN A 63 -25.66 -9.26 5.62
C GLN A 63 -24.65 -10.02 6.49
N LEU A 64 -24.10 -11.11 5.95
CA LEU A 64 -23.05 -11.88 6.62
C LEU A 64 -21.79 -11.05 6.83
N LYS A 65 -21.32 -10.33 5.81
CA LYS A 65 -20.15 -9.44 5.92
C LYS A 65 -20.35 -8.35 6.97
N ALA A 66 -21.53 -7.73 7.01
CA ALA A 66 -21.86 -6.72 8.02
C ALA A 66 -21.81 -7.30 9.44
N TYR A 67 -22.32 -8.52 9.63
CA TYR A 67 -22.24 -9.22 10.91
C TYR A 67 -20.81 -9.61 11.29
N LEU A 68 -20.02 -10.12 10.33
CA LEU A 68 -18.64 -10.55 10.57
C LEU A 68 -17.68 -9.39 10.81
N ALA A 69 -17.99 -8.19 10.31
CA ALA A 69 -17.13 -7.01 10.44
C ALA A 69 -16.83 -6.65 11.91
N SER A 70 -17.77 -6.88 12.84
CA SER A 70 -17.55 -6.62 14.27
C SER A 70 -16.59 -7.60 14.95
N PHE A 71 -16.37 -8.78 14.37
CA PHE A 71 -15.48 -9.81 14.91
C PHE A 71 -14.07 -9.76 14.30
N ARG A 72 -13.90 -9.04 13.19
CA ARG A 72 -12.62 -8.95 12.49
C ARG A 72 -11.69 -7.99 13.19
N GLN A 73 -10.63 -8.50 13.81
CA GLN A 73 -9.55 -7.67 14.30
C GLN A 73 -8.62 -7.27 13.14
N PRO A 74 -8.30 -5.97 12.95
CA PRO A 74 -7.32 -5.56 11.98
C PRO A 74 -5.95 -6.08 12.41
N ARG A 75 -5.34 -6.92 11.58
CA ARG A 75 -3.95 -7.32 11.76
C ARG A 75 -3.09 -6.06 11.54
N GLN A 76 -2.51 -5.52 12.60
CA GLN A 76 -1.46 -4.52 12.46
C GLN A 76 -0.20 -5.25 12.06
N ASP A 77 0.07 -5.31 10.76
CA ASP A 77 1.39 -5.69 10.31
C ASP A 77 2.35 -4.56 10.72
N SER A 78 3.34 -4.91 11.54
CA SER A 78 4.35 -3.94 11.99
C SER A 78 5.07 -3.40 10.76
N VAL A 79 4.87 -2.13 10.44
CA VAL A 79 5.62 -1.45 9.38
C VAL A 79 7.05 -1.32 9.88
N VAL A 80 7.91 -2.27 9.49
CA VAL A 80 9.35 -2.15 9.74
C VAL A 80 9.88 -1.08 8.81
N ARG A 81 10.08 0.13 9.34
CA ARG A 81 10.79 1.20 8.65
C ARG A 81 12.27 0.88 8.70
N PHE A 82 12.82 0.43 7.58
CA PHE A 82 14.27 0.29 7.43
C PHE A 82 14.89 1.67 7.23
N GLU A 83 15.32 2.30 8.31
CA GLU A 83 16.14 3.53 8.24
C GLU A 83 17.59 3.13 7.97
N THR A 84 17.99 3.22 6.70
CA THR A 84 19.36 2.89 6.30
C THR A 84 20.32 4.04 6.66
N PRO A 85 21.40 3.81 7.41
CA PRO A 85 22.41 4.84 7.71
C PRO A 85 23.02 5.45 6.44
N PRO A 86 23.55 6.68 6.50
CA PRO A 86 24.20 7.32 5.36
C PRO A 86 25.32 6.42 4.78
N GLY A 87 25.36 6.29 3.46
CA GLY A 87 26.37 5.51 2.74
C GLY A 87 26.13 4.01 2.65
N LYS A 88 25.04 3.48 3.24
CA LYS A 88 24.69 2.04 3.18
C LYS A 88 23.75 1.68 2.02
N GLN A 89 23.02 2.64 1.46
CA GLN A 89 22.13 2.43 0.32
C GLN A 89 22.11 3.64 -0.62
N MET A 90 22.04 3.36 -1.92
CA MET A 90 22.02 4.35 -2.99
C MET A 90 21.27 3.80 -4.19
N GLN A 91 20.37 4.60 -4.77
CA GLN A 91 19.71 4.30 -6.03
C GLN A 91 20.57 4.85 -7.18
N VAL A 92 20.69 4.06 -8.24
CA VAL A 92 21.48 4.37 -9.42
C VAL A 92 20.63 4.15 -10.64
N ASP A 93 20.43 5.20 -11.42
CA ASP A 93 19.59 5.20 -12.62
C ASP A 93 20.38 5.68 -13.83
N PHE A 94 20.03 5.15 -15.00
CA PHE A 94 20.49 5.67 -16.29
C PHE A 94 19.32 6.29 -17.02
N THR A 95 19.38 7.60 -17.26
CA THR A 95 18.39 8.30 -18.06
C THR A 95 18.98 8.70 -19.41
N THR A 96 18.15 8.73 -20.45
CA THR A 96 18.54 9.19 -21.78
C THR A 96 17.74 10.43 -22.13
N ILE A 97 18.41 11.57 -22.20
CA ILE A 97 17.81 12.84 -22.60
C ILE A 97 17.98 12.98 -24.11
N ARG A 98 16.86 12.99 -24.82
CA ARG A 98 16.82 13.12 -26.28
C ARG A 98 16.56 14.58 -26.63
N ARG A 99 17.63 15.39 -26.70
CA ARG A 99 17.56 16.78 -27.18
C ARG A 99 18.43 16.94 -28.42
N GLY A 100 17.79 17.07 -29.59
CA GLY A 100 18.48 17.18 -30.89
C GLY A 100 18.98 15.84 -31.45
N TYR A 101 19.92 15.92 -32.39
CA TYR A 101 20.38 14.78 -33.21
C TYR A 101 21.22 13.74 -32.44
N GLN A 102 21.76 14.10 -31.28
CA GLN A 102 22.61 13.21 -30.47
C GLN A 102 21.97 13.01 -29.08
N PRO A 103 21.53 11.79 -28.73
CA PRO A 103 21.00 11.52 -27.40
C PRO A 103 22.12 11.60 -26.35
N LEU A 104 21.83 12.27 -25.23
CA LEU A 104 22.70 12.33 -24.06
C LEU A 104 22.28 11.25 -23.08
N LYS A 105 23.23 10.44 -22.61
CA LYS A 105 22.98 9.55 -21.46
C LYS A 105 23.44 10.25 -20.20
N ALA A 106 22.67 10.13 -19.13
CA ALA A 106 23.03 10.61 -17.82
C ALA A 106 23.00 9.45 -16.84
N PHE A 107 24.07 9.35 -16.06
CA PHE A 107 24.18 8.47 -14.90
C PHE A 107 23.77 9.28 -13.68
N VAL A 108 22.69 8.86 -13.02
CA VAL A 108 22.10 9.54 -11.88
C VAL A 108 22.26 8.66 -10.66
N VAL A 109 22.66 9.29 -9.56
CA VAL A 109 22.93 8.61 -8.31
C VAL A 109 22.27 9.38 -7.17
N MET A 110 21.45 8.68 -6.37
CA MET A 110 20.76 9.25 -5.22
C MET A 110 20.96 8.38 -3.98
N PRO A 111 21.69 8.85 -2.94
CA PRO A 111 21.76 8.17 -1.66
C PRO A 111 20.39 8.10 -0.98
N GLY A 112 20.06 6.95 -0.37
CA GLY A 112 18.75 6.72 0.26
C GLY A 112 18.48 7.63 1.46
N TYR A 113 19.52 8.00 2.20
CA TYR A 113 19.44 8.83 3.42
C TYR A 113 19.26 10.32 3.11
N SER A 114 20.18 10.91 2.33
CA SER A 114 20.21 12.37 2.13
C SER A 114 19.42 12.87 0.94
N ARG A 115 19.00 11.98 0.03
CA ARG A 115 18.35 12.33 -1.25
C ARG A 115 19.16 13.31 -2.13
N ALA A 116 20.45 13.50 -1.85
CA ALA A 116 21.31 14.33 -2.67
C ALA A 116 21.49 13.70 -4.05
N THR A 117 21.41 14.49 -5.12
CA THR A 117 21.48 13.96 -6.48
C THR A 117 22.85 14.25 -7.10
N PHE A 118 23.55 13.20 -7.53
CA PHE A 118 24.74 13.32 -8.37
C PHE A 118 24.40 12.89 -9.80
N VAL A 119 24.73 13.74 -10.78
CA VAL A 119 24.47 13.47 -12.20
C VAL A 119 25.77 13.58 -12.99
N ARG A 120 26.08 12.56 -13.78
CA ARG A 120 27.16 12.59 -14.75
C ARG A 120 26.65 12.34 -16.16
N PHE A 121 26.79 13.33 -17.02
CA PHE A 121 26.50 13.18 -18.45
C PHE A 121 27.60 12.39 -19.15
N ILE A 122 27.18 11.39 -19.91
CA ILE A 122 28.02 10.54 -20.74
C ILE A 122 27.59 10.78 -22.18
N ARG A 123 28.51 11.33 -22.98
CA ARG A 123 28.26 11.51 -24.41
C ARG A 123 28.29 10.15 -25.09
N VAL A 124 27.15 9.73 -25.61
CA VAL A 124 27.08 8.51 -26.41
C VAL A 124 27.52 8.84 -27.81
N ARG A 125 28.78 8.58 -28.13
CA ARG A 125 29.21 8.49 -29.52
C ARG A 125 28.62 7.20 -30.08
N ARG A 126 27.75 7.30 -31.09
CA ARG A 126 27.35 6.13 -31.90
C ARG A 126 28.65 5.52 -32.45
N ARG A 127 29.10 4.38 -31.92
CA ARG A 127 30.04 3.53 -32.64
C ARG A 127 29.23 2.78 -33.69
N ARG A 128 29.38 3.17 -34.96
CA ARG A 128 29.07 2.26 -36.08
C ARG A 128 30.22 1.24 -36.09
N GLY A 129 29.88 -0.03 -35.88
CA GLY A 129 30.76 -1.17 -36.22
C GLY A 129 31.80 -1.59 -35.18
N LEU A 130 31.81 -2.90 -34.95
CA LEU A 130 32.84 -3.80 -34.41
C LEU A 130 33.31 -3.74 -32.94
N ALA A 131 33.07 -4.89 -32.30
CA ALA A 131 33.79 -5.60 -31.25
C ALA A 131 35.01 -4.92 -30.60
N GLY A 132 34.99 -4.85 -29.27
CA GLY A 132 36.15 -4.55 -28.44
C GLY A 132 35.79 -4.49 -26.95
N ARG A 133 36.30 -5.46 -26.19
CA ARG A 133 36.15 -5.69 -24.73
C ARG A 133 36.15 -4.41 -23.88
N PRO A 134 35.33 -4.29 -22.82
CA PRO A 134 35.52 -3.25 -21.82
C PRO A 134 36.39 -3.79 -20.67
N ALA A 135 37.68 -3.48 -20.70
CA ALA A 135 38.49 -3.45 -19.49
C ALA A 135 38.99 -2.01 -19.31
N ARG A 136 38.47 -1.29 -18.32
CA ARG A 136 39.24 -0.36 -17.48
C ARG A 136 38.38 0.36 -16.42
N SER A 137 38.70 -0.02 -15.18
CA SER A 137 38.86 0.81 -13.99
C SER A 137 37.65 1.56 -13.41
N PHE A 138 37.00 0.88 -12.46
CA PHE A 138 36.34 1.45 -11.29
C PHE A 138 37.36 2.20 -10.42
N ARG A 139 37.38 3.54 -10.44
CA ARG A 139 37.96 4.32 -9.34
C ARG A 139 37.40 5.75 -9.34
N LEU A 140 36.22 5.94 -8.75
CA LEU A 140 35.79 7.24 -8.23
C LEU A 140 34.57 7.07 -7.31
N LEU A 141 34.82 6.56 -6.11
CA LEU A 141 33.84 6.56 -5.01
C LEU A 141 34.48 7.02 -3.69
N ARG A 142 35.31 8.07 -3.76
CA ARG A 142 35.93 8.69 -2.57
C ARG A 142 35.72 10.19 -2.42
N ARG A 143 35.06 10.87 -3.37
CA ARG A 143 34.82 12.32 -3.29
C ARG A 143 33.46 12.76 -2.74
N CYS A 144 32.44 11.90 -2.69
CA CYS A 144 31.13 12.28 -2.11
C CYS A 144 31.04 12.06 -0.59
N ALA A 145 32.01 11.40 0.05
CA ALA A 145 32.01 11.19 1.50
C ALA A 145 32.64 12.35 2.30
N ARG A 146 33.27 13.33 1.63
CA ARG A 146 33.78 14.55 2.27
C ARG A 146 33.02 15.73 1.71
N GLY A 147 32.19 16.32 2.55
CA GLY A 147 31.22 17.36 2.21
C GLY A 147 31.80 18.42 1.27
N SER A 148 31.27 18.46 0.06
CA SER A 148 31.27 19.65 -0.77
C SER A 148 29.98 19.57 -1.56
N ALA A 149 28.91 20.04 -0.92
CA ALA A 149 27.72 20.47 -1.61
C ALA A 149 28.14 21.55 -2.61
N VAL A 150 28.02 21.26 -3.90
CA VAL A 150 28.13 22.29 -4.93
C VAL A 150 26.77 22.95 -4.98
N ARG A 151 26.74 24.23 -4.60
CA ARG A 151 25.67 25.18 -4.94
C ARG A 151 25.61 25.35 -6.46
#